data_AF-A0A0C9X1Y1-F1
#
_entry.id   AF-A0A0C9X1Y1-F1
#
_cell.length_a   1.000
_cell.length_b   1.000
_cell.length_c   1.000
_cell.angle_alpha   90.00
_cell.angle_beta   90.00
_cell.angle_gamma   90.00
#
_symmetry.space_group_name_H-M   'P 1'
#
loop_
_entity.id
_entity.type
_entity.pdbx_description
1 polymer ?
#
loop_
_entity_poly.entity_id
_entity_poly.type
_entity_poly.pdbx_seq_one_letter_code
_entity_poly.pdbx_strand_id
1 'polypeptide(L)'
;VKDVLSDTEWPLIGHTKTFEDIAFLCIATTIIAEHSFFLWKQKPSTSTAPFKLAIQKFNLFADLKNIKTAIEEASHLKMKDQKDALVKIA
;
A
#
# COMPACT_ATOMS: atom_id res chain seq x y z
N VAL A 1 -11.85 3.22 23.95
CA VAL A 1 -10.78 3.26 22.92
C VAL A 1 -11.43 2.91 21.59
N LYS A 2 -11.25 3.73 20.54
CA LYS A 2 -11.79 3.44 19.21
C LYS A 2 -10.82 2.51 18.49
N ASP A 3 -11.29 1.37 18.01
CA ASP A 3 -10.46 0.43 17.25
C ASP A 3 -10.02 1.09 15.93
N VAL A 4 -8.82 0.82 15.46
CA VAL A 4 -8.35 1.27 14.14
C VAL A 4 -9.24 0.72 13.02
N LEU A 5 -9.81 -0.48 13.22
CA LEU A 5 -10.79 -1.08 12.31
C LEU A 5 -12.13 -0.33 12.30
N SER A 6 -12.38 0.50 13.31
CA SER A 6 -13.56 1.37 13.39
C SER A 6 -13.28 2.80 12.91
N ASP A 7 -12.07 3.10 12.44
CA ASP A 7 -11.76 4.33 11.72
C ASP A 7 -12.13 4.13 10.24
N THR A 8 -13.33 4.58 9.88
CA THR A 8 -13.94 4.39 8.54
C THR A 8 -13.36 5.33 7.48
N GLU A 9 -12.49 6.26 7.85
CA GLU A 9 -11.79 7.13 6.92
C GLU A 9 -10.53 6.44 6.36
N TRP A 10 -10.74 5.33 5.67
CA TRP A 10 -9.71 4.81 4.76
C TRP A 10 -9.94 5.46 3.41
N PRO A 11 -9.23 6.56 3.07
CA PRO A 11 -9.47 7.30 1.82
C PRO A 11 -9.33 6.45 0.55
N LEU A 12 -8.75 5.25 0.67
CA LEU A 12 -8.39 4.38 -0.44
C LEU A 12 -9.44 3.27 -0.73
N ILE A 13 -10.37 2.96 0.19
CA ILE A 13 -11.27 1.79 0.05
C ILE A 13 -12.45 2.06 -0.91
N GLY A 14 -12.90 3.31 -1.04
CA GLY A 14 -14.11 3.65 -1.82
C GLY A 14 -13.91 3.74 -3.35
N HIS A 15 -12.68 3.63 -3.85
CA HIS A 15 -12.35 4.00 -5.23
C HIS A 15 -11.68 2.90 -6.06
N THR A 16 -11.66 1.65 -5.60
CA THR A 16 -10.98 0.57 -6.34
C THR A 16 -11.84 0.08 -7.52
N LYS A 17 -11.42 0.38 -8.75
CA LYS A 17 -12.10 -0.07 -9.98
C LYS A 17 -11.18 -0.84 -10.92
N THR A 18 -9.86 -0.64 -10.83
CA THR A 18 -8.88 -1.30 -11.70
C THR A 18 -7.87 -2.13 -10.90
N PHE A 19 -7.08 -2.96 -11.61
CA PHE A 19 -5.98 -3.71 -11.00
C PHE A 19 -4.98 -2.75 -10.34
N GLU A 20 -4.68 -1.63 -10.99
CA GLU A 20 -3.77 -0.60 -10.48
C GLU A 20 -4.29 0.00 -9.18
N ASP A 21 -5.59 0.30 -9.09
CA ASP A 21 -6.20 0.83 -7.86
C ASP A 21 -6.09 -0.18 -6.71
N ILE A 22 -6.33 -1.46 -6.98
CA ILE A 22 -6.24 -2.54 -6.00
C ILE A 22 -4.80 -2.74 -5.54
N ALA A 23 -3.84 -2.79 -6.49
CA ALA A 23 -2.42 -2.92 -6.20
C ALA A 23 -1.93 -1.74 -5.34
N PHE A 24 -2.33 -0.52 -5.70
CA PHE A 24 -2.00 0.67 -4.94
C PHE A 24 -2.60 0.63 -3.54
N LEU A 25 -3.87 0.22 -3.39
CA LEU A 25 -4.52 0.05 -2.09
C LEU A 25 -3.75 -0.95 -1.21
N CYS A 26 -3.36 -2.11 -1.74
CA CYS A 26 -2.61 -3.13 -0.99
C CYS A 26 -1.24 -2.62 -0.51
N ILE A 27 -0.50 -1.95 -1.40
CA ILE A 27 0.82 -1.37 -1.07
C ILE A 27 0.67 -0.28 -0.02
N ALA A 28 -0.26 0.66 -0.23
CA ALA A 28 -0.54 1.74 0.73
C ALA A 28 -0.90 1.18 2.11
N THR A 29 -1.78 0.17 2.15
CA THR A 29 -2.20 -0.50 3.38
C THR A 29 -1.01 -1.11 4.12
N THR A 30 -0.13 -1.80 3.40
CA THR A 30 1.05 -2.45 3.99
C THR A 30 2.01 -1.42 4.59
N ILE A 31 2.33 -0.36 3.85
CA ILE A 31 3.22 0.71 4.31
C ILE A 31 2.63 1.41 5.56
N ILE A 32 1.33 1.74 5.52
CA ILE A 32 0.65 2.39 6.65
C ILE A 32 0.67 1.46 7.87
N ALA A 33 0.33 0.18 7.71
CA ALA A 33 0.30 -0.78 8.81
C ALA A 33 1.69 -0.97 9.44
N GLU A 34 2.73 -1.14 8.61
CA GLU A 34 4.12 -1.28 9.07
C GLU A 34 4.58 -0.04 9.85
N HIS A 35 4.38 1.16 9.28
CA HIS A 35 4.80 2.39 9.94
C HIS A 35 4.00 2.66 11.22
N SER A 36 2.71 2.37 11.22
CA SER A 36 1.86 2.45 12.41
C SER A 36 2.36 1.53 13.53
N PHE A 37 2.72 0.30 13.17
CA PHE A 37 3.27 -0.68 14.12
C PHE A 37 4.64 -0.28 14.63
N PHE A 38 5.51 0.26 13.78
CA PHE A 38 6.80 0.81 14.17
C PHE A 38 6.66 1.93 15.22
N LEU A 39 5.75 2.89 14.97
CA LEU A 39 5.46 3.96 15.92
C LEU A 39 4.83 3.43 17.22
N TRP A 40 3.92 2.46 17.12
CA TRP A 40 3.33 1.80 18.28
C TRP A 40 4.38 1.08 19.13
N LYS A 41 5.37 0.40 18.52
CA LYS A 41 6.44 -0.27 19.26
C LYS A 41 7.29 0.68 20.10
N GLN A 42 7.49 1.92 19.65
CA GLN A 42 8.24 2.92 20.41
C GLN A 42 7.49 3.39 21.65
N LYS A 43 6.16 3.53 21.54
CA LYS A 43 5.30 3.91 22.66
C LYS A 43 3.95 3.20 22.56
N PRO A 44 3.86 1.96 23.09
CA PRO A 44 2.65 1.17 23.00
C PRO A 44 1.48 1.92 23.63
N SER A 45 0.39 2.01 22.89
CA SER A 45 -0.84 2.59 23.40
C SER A 45 -2.02 1.98 22.68
N THR A 46 -3.19 2.10 23.29
CA THR A 46 -4.45 1.72 22.67
C THR A 46 -5.00 2.83 21.75
N SER A 47 -4.36 3.99 21.67
CA SER A 47 -4.79 5.11 20.81
C SER A 47 -4.57 4.81 19.33
N THR A 48 -5.44 5.33 18.46
CA THR A 48 -5.26 5.30 16.98
C THR A 48 -4.29 6.36 16.47
N ALA A 49 -3.68 7.15 17.35
CA ALA A 49 -2.73 8.21 16.97
C ALA A 49 -1.55 7.71 16.10
N PRO A 50 -0.90 6.55 16.37
CA PRO A 50 0.14 6.03 15.49
C PRO A 50 -0.34 5.78 14.06
N PHE A 51 -1.56 5.26 13.92
CA PHE A 51 -2.18 5.00 12.62
C PHE A 51 -2.48 6.30 11.86
N LYS A 52 -3.09 7.28 12.52
CA LYS A 52 -3.36 8.60 11.92
C LYS A 52 -2.08 9.29 11.45
N LEU A 53 -1.01 9.20 12.26
CA LEU A 53 0.29 9.76 11.90
C LEU A 53 0.92 9.02 10.70
N ALA A 54 0.77 7.69 10.62
CA ALA A 54 1.23 6.91 9.48
C ALA A 54 0.51 7.30 8.18
N ILE A 55 -0.81 7.51 8.20
CA ILE A 55 -1.57 8.02 7.04
C ILE A 55 -1.05 9.39 6.62
N GLN A 56 -0.87 10.32 7.56
CA GLN A 56 -0.36 11.66 7.25
C GLN A 56 1.03 11.61 6.61
N LYS A 57 1.91 10.77 7.14
CA LYS A 57 3.25 10.56 6.57
C LYS A 57 3.21 9.88 5.21
N PHE A 58 2.32 8.92 5.01
CA PHE A 58 2.11 8.28 3.71
C PHE A 58 1.70 9.29 2.64
N ASN A 59 0.77 10.20 2.95
CA ASN A 59 0.34 11.24 2.01
C ASN A 59 1.44 12.26 1.67
N LEU A 60 2.44 12.42 2.55
CA LEU A 60 3.62 13.26 2.33
C LEU A 60 4.79 12.50 1.69
N PHE A 61 4.62 11.21 1.42
CA PHE A 61 5.68 10.37 0.89
C PHE A 61 5.98 10.73 -0.56
N ALA A 62 7.21 11.22 -0.81
CA ALA A 62 7.62 11.73 -2.12
C ALA A 62 7.55 10.66 -3.23
N ASP A 63 7.72 9.39 -2.87
CA ASP A 63 7.75 8.27 -3.81
C ASP A 63 6.37 7.70 -4.16
N LEU A 64 5.25 8.32 -3.71
CA LEU A 64 3.90 7.90 -4.13
C LEU A 64 3.75 7.88 -5.65
N LYS A 65 4.39 8.83 -6.34
CA LYS A 65 4.42 8.88 -7.80
C LYS A 65 5.15 7.68 -8.39
N ASN A 66 6.31 7.33 -7.82
CA ASN A 66 7.13 6.21 -8.27
C ASN A 66 6.40 4.86 -8.09
N ILE A 67 5.69 4.69 -6.98
CA ILE A 67 4.83 3.50 -6.74
C ILE A 67 3.75 3.40 -7.81
N LYS A 68 3.03 4.50 -8.08
CA LYS A 68 1.96 4.51 -9.10
C LYS A 68 2.50 4.18 -10.49
N THR A 69 3.63 4.78 -10.88
CA THR A 69 4.29 4.49 -12.16
C THR A 69 4.73 3.03 -12.26
N ALA A 70 5.34 2.46 -11.21
CA ALA A 70 5.73 1.06 -11.21
C ALA A 70 4.53 0.10 -11.34
N ILE A 71 3.39 0.43 -10.74
CA ILE A 71 2.15 -0.35 -10.86
C ILE A 71 1.60 -0.30 -12.29
N GLU A 72 1.59 0.89 -12.91
CA GLU A 72 1.16 1.07 -14.30
C GLU A 72 2.07 0.32 -15.28
N GLU A 73 3.38 0.42 -15.11
CA GLU A 73 4.35 -0.36 -15.91
C GLU A 73 4.13 -1.87 -15.73
N ALA A 74 3.89 -2.32 -14.50
CA ALA A 74 3.61 -3.72 -14.20
C ALA A 74 2.26 -4.21 -14.75
N SER A 75 1.23 -3.36 -14.83
CA SER A 75 -0.07 -3.75 -15.39
C SER A 75 -0.03 -3.90 -16.91
N HIS A 76 0.89 -3.19 -17.58
CA HIS A 76 1.11 -3.27 -19.02
C HIS A 76 2.08 -4.37 -19.47
N LEU A 77 2.79 -5.02 -18.53
CA LEU A 77 3.66 -6.16 -18.80
C LEU A 77 2.84 -7.33 -19.36
N LYS A 78 2.85 -7.50 -20.70
CA LYS A 78 2.22 -8.64 -21.34
C LYS A 78 2.92 -9.92 -20.89
N MET A 79 2.16 -10.92 -20.45
CA MET A 79 2.63 -12.29 -20.11
C MET A 79 3.40 -13.02 -21.23
N LYS A 80 3.61 -12.39 -22.39
CA LYS A 80 4.33 -12.98 -23.52
C LYS A 80 5.82 -13.19 -23.20
N ASP A 81 6.42 -12.31 -22.38
CA ASP A 81 7.80 -12.46 -21.92
C ASP A 81 7.97 -13.56 -20.85
N GLN A 82 6.87 -14.00 -20.22
CA GLN A 82 6.89 -15.06 -19.21
C GLN A 82 7.08 -16.46 -19.85
N LYS A 83 6.60 -16.67 -21.08
CA LYS A 83 6.83 -17.92 -21.81
C LYS A 83 8.28 -18.06 -22.26
N ASP A 84 8.92 -16.98 -22.70
CA ASP A 84 10.30 -17.03 -23.18
C ASP A 84 11.33 -17.15 -22.03
N ALA A 85 10.99 -16.70 -20.83
CA ALA A 85 11.81 -16.90 -19.63
C ALA A 85 11.78 -18.35 -19.11
N LEU A 86 10.66 -19.06 -19.27
CA LEU A 86 10.52 -20.47 -18.87
C LEU A 86 11.17 -21.46 -19.84
N VAL A 87 11.41 -21.07 -21.10
CA VAL A 87 11.96 -21.95 -22.15
C VAL A 87 13.50 -22.01 -22.14
N LYS A 88 14.19 -21.23 -21.30
CA LYS A 88 15.67 -21.23 -21.25
C LYS A 88 16.30 -22.08 -20.13
N ILE A 89 15.52 -22.91 -19.46
CA ILE A 89 16.05 -23.94 -18.56
C ILE A 89 15.83 -25.31 -19.24
N ALA A 90 16.75 -25.67 -20.14
CA ALA A 90 16.90 -27.00 -20.70
C ALA A 90 18.39 -27.27 -20.90
#